data_AF-A0A1H9ZP76-F1
#
_entry.id   AF-A0A1H9ZP76-F1
#
_cell.length_a   1.000
_cell.length_b   1.000
_cell.length_c   1.000
_cell.angle_alpha   90.00
_cell.angle_beta   90.00
_cell.angle_gamma   90.00
#
_symmetry.space_group_name_H-M   'P 1'
#
loop_
_entity.id
_entity.type
_entity.pdbx_description
1 polymer ?
#
loop_
_entity_poly.entity_id
_entity_poly.type
_entity_poly.pdbx_seq_one_letter_code
_entity_poly.pdbx_strand_id
1 'polypeptide(L)'
;MAGGLGRRIGVALLVSGPVLAVAYALAGRTAVGRAAEAQARGPGWRGGRIDADGLTSLGVDAWRVVAVTALVVGVTALAYLVIGPLLGRGGRGRTFLLVLSGFLIVPYALGCVVAFVNPPRLLGGLYQAADFVAGLPAWQPATAFLLPAAGLAQAVGLALTARRRPAVAPRTPVRAEEPRPAS
;
A
#
# COMPACT_ATOMS: atom_id res chain seq x y z
N MET A 1 -26.29 -17.09 -0.36
CA MET A 1 -24.86 -17.42 -0.58
C MET A 1 -23.96 -16.24 -1.01
N ALA A 2 -24.49 -15.10 -1.47
CA ALA A 2 -23.68 -13.96 -1.96
C ALA A 2 -22.83 -13.20 -0.90
N GLY A 3 -23.10 -13.38 0.41
CA GLY A 3 -22.38 -12.65 1.47
C GLY A 3 -20.95 -13.15 1.74
N GLY A 4 -20.62 -14.39 1.36
CA GLY A 4 -19.30 -14.99 1.63
C GLY A 4 -18.20 -14.52 0.67
N LEU A 5 -18.54 -14.36 -0.62
CA LEU A 5 -17.58 -14.00 -1.66
C LEU A 5 -17.11 -12.55 -1.54
N GLY A 6 -18.03 -11.59 -1.34
CA GLY A 6 -17.69 -10.17 -1.20
C GLY A 6 -16.78 -9.89 0.00
N ARG A 7 -16.96 -10.62 1.11
CA ARG A 7 -16.08 -10.54 2.28
C ARG A 7 -14.68 -11.08 1.99
N ARG A 8 -14.56 -12.21 1.28
CA ARG A 8 -13.26 -12.77 0.89
C ARG A 8 -12.49 -11.84 -0.05
N ILE A 9 -13.17 -11.28 -1.05
CA ILE A 9 -12.59 -10.29 -1.97
C ILE A 9 -12.15 -9.03 -1.22
N GLY A 10 -12.98 -8.51 -0.31
CA GLY A 10 -12.63 -7.35 0.51
C GLY A 10 -11.38 -7.56 1.36
N VAL A 11 -11.23 -8.75 1.97
CA VAL A 11 -10.01 -9.10 2.73
C VAL A 11 -8.79 -9.24 1.82
N ALA A 12 -8.93 -9.91 0.67
CA ALA A 12 -7.85 -10.06 -0.30
C ALA A 12 -7.32 -8.70 -0.78
N LEU A 13 -8.22 -7.76 -1.05
CA LEU A 13 -7.90 -6.38 -1.44
C LEU A 13 -7.29 -5.54 -0.30
N LEU A 14 -7.59 -5.84 0.96
CA LEU A 14 -6.93 -5.20 2.09
C LEU A 14 -5.49 -5.69 2.28
N VAL A 15 -5.27 -6.99 2.10
CA VAL A 15 -3.95 -7.66 2.22
C VAL A 15 -3.02 -7.28 1.07
N SER A 16 -3.55 -6.95 -0.11
CA SER A 16 -2.70 -6.54 -1.24
C SER A 16 -1.92 -5.26 -0.96
N GLY A 17 -2.41 -4.37 -0.09
CA GLY A 17 -1.71 -3.13 0.26
C GLY A 17 -0.30 -3.37 0.82
N PRO A 18 -0.16 -4.07 1.96
CA PRO A 18 1.16 -4.44 2.51
C PRO A 18 2.02 -5.25 1.52
N VAL A 19 1.41 -6.18 0.78
CA VAL A 19 2.14 -7.02 -0.20
C VAL A 19 2.77 -6.16 -1.29
N LEU A 20 2.02 -5.18 -1.82
CA LEU A 20 2.51 -4.27 -2.85
C LEU A 20 3.57 -3.30 -2.32
N ALA A 21 3.48 -2.86 -1.06
CA ALA A 21 4.54 -2.08 -0.42
C ALA A 21 5.86 -2.88 -0.30
N VAL A 22 5.78 -4.16 0.05
CA VAL A 22 6.94 -5.07 0.06
C VAL A 22 7.49 -5.26 -1.36
N ALA A 23 6.61 -5.47 -2.35
CA ALA A 23 7.03 -5.61 -3.75
C ALA A 23 7.76 -4.35 -4.24
N TYR A 24 7.28 -3.17 -3.89
CA TYR A 24 7.94 -1.90 -4.17
C TYR A 24 9.35 -1.83 -3.54
N ALA A 25 9.49 -2.21 -2.26
CA ALA A 25 10.79 -2.23 -1.59
C ALA A 25 11.78 -3.19 -2.27
N LEU A 26 11.35 -4.40 -2.61
CA LEU A 26 12.20 -5.40 -3.27
C LEU A 26 12.64 -4.94 -4.67
N ALA A 27 11.70 -4.40 -5.45
CA ALA A 27 12.00 -3.86 -6.77
C ALA A 27 12.96 -2.66 -6.67
N GLY A 28 12.77 -1.78 -5.68
CA GLY A 28 13.68 -0.68 -5.42
C GLY A 28 15.09 -1.13 -4.98
N ARG A 29 15.20 -2.15 -4.11
CA ARG A 29 16.50 -2.69 -3.68
C ARG A 29 17.30 -3.24 -4.84
N THR A 30 16.65 -3.99 -5.73
CA THR A 30 17.29 -4.59 -6.91
C THR A 30 17.71 -3.54 -7.93
N ALA A 31 16.88 -2.51 -8.16
CA ALA A 31 17.23 -1.40 -9.04
C ALA A 31 18.42 -0.58 -8.51
N VAL A 32 18.42 -0.23 -7.23
CA VAL A 32 19.52 0.52 -6.59
C VAL A 32 20.81 -0.30 -6.57
N GLY A 33 20.73 -1.61 -6.34
CA GLY A 33 21.89 -2.51 -6.43
C GLY A 33 22.54 -2.49 -7.81
N ARG A 34 21.74 -2.64 -8.88
CA ARG A 34 22.25 -2.59 -10.25
C ARG A 34 22.84 -1.23 -10.62
N ALA A 35 22.21 -0.14 -10.17
CA ALA A 35 22.73 1.20 -10.37
C ALA A 35 24.05 1.45 -9.64
N ALA A 36 24.19 0.95 -8.40
CA ALA A 36 25.44 1.02 -7.65
C ALA A 36 26.56 0.20 -8.29
N GLU A 37 26.27 -1.00 -8.78
CA GLU A 37 27.23 -1.82 -9.53
C GLU A 37 27.69 -1.13 -10.83
N ALA A 38 26.75 -0.56 -11.59
CA ALA A 38 27.05 0.18 -12.82
C ALA A 38 27.92 1.41 -12.52
N GLN A 39 27.60 2.14 -11.45
CA GLN A 39 28.42 3.26 -10.98
C GLN A 39 29.84 2.80 -10.64
N ALA A 40 30.01 1.71 -9.89
CA ALA A 40 31.33 1.24 -9.47
C ALA A 40 32.21 0.72 -10.63
N ARG A 41 31.59 0.26 -11.73
CA ARG A 41 32.27 -0.16 -12.96
C ARG A 41 32.43 0.98 -13.98
N GLY A 42 31.80 2.12 -13.73
CA GLY A 42 31.76 3.25 -14.65
C GLY A 42 33.11 3.99 -14.73
N PRO A 43 33.45 4.57 -15.88
CA PRO A 43 34.68 5.34 -16.06
C PRO A 43 34.68 6.63 -15.22
N GLY A 44 33.50 7.12 -14.81
CA GLY A 44 33.37 8.28 -13.92
C GLY A 44 33.62 7.97 -12.45
N TRP A 45 33.85 6.71 -12.08
CA TRP A 45 34.05 6.31 -10.69
C TRP A 45 35.44 6.73 -10.19
N ARG A 46 35.47 7.61 -9.19
CA ARG A 46 36.70 8.16 -8.61
C ARG A 46 37.24 7.37 -7.42
N GLY A 47 36.70 6.17 -7.18
CA GLY A 47 36.90 5.46 -5.93
C GLY A 47 36.06 6.04 -4.80
N GLY A 48 35.52 5.18 -3.94
CA GLY A 48 34.63 5.56 -2.86
C GLY A 48 34.31 4.36 -1.99
N ARG A 49 33.71 4.63 -0.82
CA ARG A 49 33.34 3.56 0.11
C ARG A 49 32.22 2.71 -0.49
N ILE A 50 32.46 1.41 -0.53
CA ILE A 50 31.44 0.39 -0.81
C ILE A 50 31.09 -0.22 0.55
N ASP A 51 29.81 -0.20 0.89
CA ASP A 51 29.32 -0.80 2.13
C ASP A 51 29.36 -2.34 2.06
N ALA A 52 29.20 -3.03 3.19
CA ALA A 52 29.16 -4.49 3.27
C ALA A 52 28.11 -5.12 2.32
N ASP A 53 27.04 -4.36 2.04
CA ASP A 53 25.95 -4.72 1.13
C ASP A 53 26.26 -4.50 -0.37
N GLY A 54 27.50 -4.12 -0.70
CA GLY A 54 27.96 -3.87 -2.07
C GLY A 54 27.45 -2.56 -2.68
N LEU A 55 26.83 -1.68 -1.87
CA LEU A 55 26.30 -0.39 -2.32
C LEU A 55 27.35 0.72 -2.21
N THR A 56 27.36 1.63 -3.19
CA THR A 56 28.05 2.92 -3.08
C THR A 56 27.34 3.81 -2.05
N SER A 57 27.98 4.87 -1.56
CA SER A 57 27.33 5.85 -0.66
C SER A 57 26.01 6.39 -1.23
N LEU A 58 26.00 6.74 -2.51
CA LEU A 58 24.79 7.13 -3.25
C LEU A 58 23.74 6.01 -3.27
N GLY A 59 24.17 4.76 -3.48
CA GLY A 59 23.28 3.59 -3.42
C GLY A 59 22.64 3.42 -2.04
N VAL A 60 23.39 3.63 -0.95
CA VAL A 60 22.86 3.56 0.42
C VAL A 60 21.80 4.64 0.66
N ASP A 61 22.06 5.88 0.24
CA ASP A 61 21.10 6.99 0.37
C ASP A 61 19.83 6.72 -0.45
N ALA A 62 19.98 6.29 -1.70
CA ALA A 62 18.85 5.94 -2.56
C ALA A 62 18.02 4.79 -1.97
N TRP A 63 18.68 3.76 -1.43
CA TRP A 63 18.00 2.65 -0.77
C TRP A 63 17.25 3.11 0.47
N ARG A 64 17.85 3.95 1.32
CA ARG A 64 17.19 4.49 2.52
C ARG A 64 15.89 5.21 2.18
N VAL A 65 15.89 6.06 1.16
CA VAL A 65 14.67 6.79 0.75
C VAL A 65 13.58 5.82 0.29
N VAL A 66 13.92 4.82 -0.53
CA VAL A 66 12.98 3.78 -0.98
C VAL A 66 12.44 2.97 0.20
N ALA A 67 13.31 2.52 1.10
CA ALA A 67 12.97 1.69 2.24
C ALA A 67 12.05 2.44 3.23
N VAL A 68 12.37 3.69 3.55
CA VAL A 68 11.52 4.55 4.39
C VAL A 68 10.17 4.78 3.73
N THR A 69 10.14 5.07 2.43
CA THR A 69 8.88 5.23 1.68
C THR A 69 8.01 3.98 1.77
N ALA A 70 8.59 2.82 1.50
CA ALA A 70 7.91 1.54 1.57
C ALA A 70 7.39 1.23 2.98
N LEU A 71 8.17 1.57 4.01
CA LEU A 71 7.82 1.36 5.41
C LEU A 71 6.65 2.25 5.82
N VAL A 72 6.68 3.55 5.51
CA VAL A 72 5.59 4.48 5.82
C VAL A 72 4.28 4.02 5.16
N VAL A 73 4.33 3.68 3.87
CA VAL A 73 3.15 3.20 3.14
C VAL A 73 2.68 1.84 3.67
N GLY A 74 3.61 0.91 3.94
CA GLY A 74 3.30 -0.42 4.46
C GLY A 74 2.66 -0.38 5.85
N VAL A 75 3.18 0.44 6.77
CA VAL A 75 2.58 0.64 8.10
C VAL A 75 1.19 1.24 7.99
N THR A 76 1.02 2.24 7.12
CA THR A 76 -0.29 2.84 6.85
C THR A 76 -1.28 1.81 6.28
N ALA A 77 -0.81 0.97 5.37
CA ALA A 77 -1.59 -0.11 4.79
C ALA A 77 -2.02 -1.16 5.83
N LEU A 78 -1.12 -1.51 6.77
CA LEU A 78 -1.45 -2.39 7.90
C LEU A 78 -2.50 -1.76 8.83
N ALA A 79 -2.41 -0.45 9.09
CA ALA A 79 -3.43 0.25 9.88
C ALA A 79 -4.81 0.16 9.22
N TYR A 80 -4.91 0.38 7.90
CA TYR A 80 -6.17 0.22 7.17
C TYR A 80 -6.73 -1.21 7.21
N LEU A 81 -5.85 -2.21 7.17
CA LEU A 81 -6.24 -3.62 7.30
C LEU A 81 -6.89 -3.92 8.66
N VAL A 82 -6.46 -3.26 9.73
CA VAL A 82 -7.06 -3.37 11.07
C VAL A 82 -8.36 -2.55 11.17
N ILE A 83 -8.38 -1.34 10.62
CA ILE A 83 -9.54 -0.42 10.70
C ILE A 83 -10.76 -0.98 9.95
N GLY A 84 -10.58 -1.60 8.78
CA GLY A 84 -11.68 -2.11 7.96
C GLY A 84 -12.65 -3.05 8.69
N PRO A 85 -12.16 -4.15 9.28
CA PRO A 85 -12.98 -5.05 10.08
C PRO A 85 -13.61 -4.40 11.32
N LEU A 86 -12.96 -3.41 11.93
CA LEU A 86 -13.48 -2.69 13.10
C LEU A 86 -14.67 -1.78 12.73
N LEU A 87 -14.59 -1.08 11.60
CA LEU A 87 -15.70 -0.28 11.07
C LEU A 87 -16.95 -1.14 10.79
N GLY A 88 -16.77 -2.39 10.35
CA GLY A 88 -17.86 -3.31 10.06
C GLY A 88 -18.60 -3.89 11.28
N ARG A 89 -18.12 -3.66 12.52
CA ARG A 89 -18.71 -4.22 13.75
C ARG A 89 -19.80 -3.36 14.40
N GLY A 90 -20.07 -2.14 13.91
CA GLY A 90 -21.25 -1.35 14.30
C GLY A 90 -21.30 -0.85 15.76
N GLY A 91 -20.15 -0.62 16.40
CA GLY A 91 -20.08 -0.15 17.80
C GLY A 91 -19.77 1.35 18.00
N ARG A 92 -19.82 1.82 19.26
CA ARG A 92 -19.31 3.12 19.71
C ARG A 92 -17.83 3.24 19.32
N GLY A 93 -17.46 4.28 18.58
CA GLY A 93 -16.07 4.51 18.12
C GLY A 93 -15.89 4.68 16.60
N ARG A 94 -16.95 4.54 15.81
CA ARG A 94 -16.90 4.70 14.34
C ARG A 94 -16.39 6.07 13.89
N THR A 95 -16.78 7.15 14.56
CA THR A 95 -16.32 8.52 14.24
C THR A 95 -14.80 8.65 14.39
N PHE A 96 -14.24 8.11 15.48
CA PHE A 96 -12.79 8.09 15.69
C PHE A 96 -12.06 7.33 14.58
N LEU A 97 -12.56 6.15 14.20
CA LEU A 97 -11.98 5.36 13.11
C LEU A 97 -12.03 6.08 11.76
N LEU A 98 -13.09 6.87 11.49
CA LEU A 98 -13.17 7.69 10.28
C LEU A 98 -12.14 8.83 10.29
N VAL A 99 -12.02 9.56 11.40
CA VAL A 99 -11.00 10.62 11.55
C VAL A 99 -9.59 10.05 11.40
N LEU A 100 -9.31 8.93 12.06
CA LEU A 100 -8.02 8.24 11.93
C LEU A 100 -7.77 7.78 10.48
N SER A 101 -8.79 7.25 9.79
CA SER A 101 -8.66 6.85 8.39
C SER A 101 -8.36 8.03 7.46
N GLY A 102 -8.93 9.20 7.74
CA GLY A 102 -8.67 10.44 7.02
C GLY A 102 -7.26 10.97 7.31
N PHE A 103 -6.80 10.89 8.56
CA PHE A 103 -5.43 11.28 8.91
C PHE A 103 -4.38 10.41 8.22
N LEU A 104 -4.61 9.10 8.14
CA LEU A 104 -3.72 8.13 7.48
C LEU A 104 -3.57 8.33 5.97
N ILE A 105 -4.46 9.08 5.31
CA ILE A 105 -4.35 9.31 3.87
C ILE A 105 -3.17 10.22 3.53
N VAL A 106 -2.79 11.11 4.46
CA VAL A 106 -1.71 12.08 4.28
C VAL A 106 -0.35 11.38 4.14
N PRO A 107 0.11 10.55 5.11
CA PRO A 107 1.37 9.83 4.96
C PRO A 107 1.36 8.85 3.77
N TYR A 108 0.20 8.28 3.44
CA TYR A 108 0.05 7.42 2.27
C TYR A 108 0.30 8.19 0.96
N ALA A 109 -0.43 9.29 0.77
CA ALA A 109 -0.32 10.13 -0.40
C ALA A 109 1.10 10.70 -0.55
N LEU A 110 1.72 11.10 0.56
CA LEU A 110 3.11 11.56 0.57
C LEU A 110 4.06 10.46 0.06
N GLY A 111 3.90 9.21 0.54
CA GLY A 111 4.70 8.09 0.05
C GLY A 111 4.52 7.81 -1.45
N CYS A 112 3.30 7.93 -1.96
CA CYS A 112 3.04 7.84 -3.41
C CYS A 112 3.75 8.95 -4.19
N VAL A 113 3.65 10.21 -3.74
CA VAL A 113 4.30 11.35 -4.40
C VAL A 113 5.82 11.15 -4.43
N VAL A 114 6.42 10.75 -3.30
CA VAL A 114 7.86 10.47 -3.23
C VAL A 114 8.26 9.38 -4.21
N ALA A 115 7.46 8.31 -4.35
CA ALA A 115 7.74 7.25 -5.31
C ALA A 115 7.69 7.75 -6.76
N PHE A 116 6.74 8.63 -7.11
CA PHE A 116 6.62 9.22 -8.45
C PHE A 116 7.79 10.15 -8.81
N VAL A 117 8.40 10.81 -7.83
CA VAL A 117 9.60 11.64 -8.04
C VAL A 117 10.82 10.80 -8.45
N ASN A 118 10.74 9.47 -8.31
CA ASN A 118 11.82 8.53 -8.62
C ASN A 118 13.12 8.88 -7.86
N PRO A 119 13.16 8.63 -6.54
CA PRO A 119 14.26 9.06 -5.68
C PRO A 119 15.65 8.61 -6.14
N PRO A 120 15.85 7.36 -6.63
CA PRO A 120 17.15 6.95 -7.15
C PRO A 120 17.64 7.82 -8.32
N ARG A 121 16.74 8.19 -9.25
CA ARG A 121 17.09 9.03 -10.40
C ARG A 121 17.35 10.47 -9.98
N LEU A 122 16.54 11.01 -9.08
CA LEU A 122 16.73 12.37 -8.53
C LEU A 122 18.08 12.49 -7.80
N LEU A 123 18.40 11.53 -6.93
CA LEU A 123 19.68 11.51 -6.22
C LEU A 123 20.86 11.34 -7.18
N GLY A 124 20.75 10.46 -8.18
CA GLY A 124 21.78 10.32 -9.21
C GLY A 124 22.07 11.63 -9.95
N GLY A 125 21.03 12.44 -10.22
CA GLY A 125 21.18 13.78 -10.78
C GLY A 125 21.86 14.77 -9.83
N LEU A 126 21.43 14.81 -8.56
CA LEU A 126 22.02 15.69 -7.53
C LEU A 126 23.51 15.39 -7.28
N TYR A 127 23.89 14.12 -7.31
CA TYR A 127 25.28 13.67 -7.14
C TYR A 127 26.09 13.68 -8.46
N GLN A 128 25.50 14.11 -9.58
CA GLN A 128 26.12 14.10 -10.92
C GLN A 128 26.70 12.73 -11.32
N ALA A 129 26.07 11.65 -10.86
CA ALA A 129 26.52 10.28 -11.06
C ALA A 129 25.85 9.67 -12.31
N ALA A 130 26.31 10.05 -13.50
CA ALA A 130 25.74 9.61 -14.77
C ALA A 130 25.71 8.07 -14.90
N ASP A 131 26.79 7.39 -14.48
CA ASP A 131 26.90 5.94 -14.52
C ASP A 131 25.87 5.24 -13.62
N PHE A 132 25.52 5.85 -12.48
CA PHE A 132 24.47 5.35 -11.60
C PHE A 132 23.09 5.44 -12.27
N VAL A 133 22.78 6.59 -12.87
CA VAL A 133 21.51 6.81 -13.57
C VAL A 133 21.39 5.89 -14.79
N ALA A 134 22.47 5.71 -15.54
CA ALA A 134 22.52 4.79 -16.68
C ALA A 134 22.33 3.32 -16.27
N GLY A 135 22.77 2.95 -15.06
CA GLY A 135 22.57 1.63 -14.48
C GLY A 135 21.16 1.34 -13.96
N LEU A 136 20.28 2.33 -13.87
CA LEU A 136 18.90 2.11 -13.43
C LEU A 136 18.13 1.29 -14.47
N PRO A 137 17.45 0.20 -14.06
CA PRO A 137 16.65 -0.58 -14.98
C PRO A 137 15.50 0.23 -15.59
N ALA A 138 15.21 0.03 -16.87
CA ALA A 138 14.15 0.75 -17.59
C ALA A 138 12.74 0.55 -16.99
N TRP A 139 12.50 -0.55 -16.28
CA TRP A 139 11.23 -0.81 -15.58
C TRP A 139 11.10 -0.09 -14.24
N GLN A 140 12.18 0.46 -13.69
CA GLN A 140 12.19 1.03 -12.34
C GLN A 140 11.15 2.15 -12.15
N PRO A 141 10.95 3.09 -13.09
CA PRO A 141 9.91 4.12 -12.95
C PRO A 141 8.50 3.54 -12.81
N ALA A 142 8.23 2.40 -13.45
CA ALA A 142 6.92 1.75 -13.38
C ALA A 142 6.60 1.19 -11.98
N THR A 143 7.61 0.96 -11.14
CA THR A 143 7.38 0.49 -9.76
C THR A 143 6.65 1.51 -8.89
N ALA A 144 6.71 2.81 -9.24
CA ALA A 144 5.96 3.85 -8.54
C ALA A 144 4.44 3.59 -8.56
N PHE A 145 3.92 2.90 -9.59
CA PHE A 145 2.50 2.57 -9.70
C PHE A 145 2.04 1.47 -8.72
N LEU A 146 2.94 0.74 -8.07
CA LEU A 146 2.58 -0.27 -7.07
C LEU A 146 1.91 0.35 -5.85
N LEU A 147 2.37 1.52 -5.40
CA LEU A 147 1.84 2.22 -4.22
C LEU A 147 0.44 2.82 -4.42
N PRO A 148 0.11 3.52 -5.52
CA PRO A 148 -1.26 3.94 -5.78
C PRO A 148 -2.17 2.74 -6.07
N ALA A 149 -1.68 1.69 -6.74
CA ALA A 149 -2.46 0.46 -6.93
C ALA A 149 -2.80 -0.20 -5.58
N ALA A 150 -1.87 -0.22 -4.64
CA ALA A 150 -2.09 -0.65 -3.26
C ALA A 150 -3.18 0.19 -2.59
N GLY A 151 -3.14 1.52 -2.74
CA GLY A 151 -4.08 2.42 -2.09
C GLY A 151 -5.49 2.25 -2.64
N LEU A 152 -5.60 2.10 -3.97
CA LEU A 152 -6.86 1.80 -4.64
C LEU A 152 -7.44 0.45 -4.19
N ALA A 153 -6.62 -0.60 -4.15
CA ALA A 153 -7.06 -1.90 -3.68
C ALA A 153 -7.58 -1.83 -2.24
N GLN A 154 -6.86 -1.15 -1.35
CA GLN A 154 -7.30 -0.97 0.03
C GLN A 154 -8.56 -0.13 0.17
N ALA A 155 -8.70 0.95 -0.60
CA ALA A 155 -9.91 1.77 -0.62
C ALA A 155 -11.13 0.94 -1.04
N VAL A 156 -10.99 0.11 -2.08
CA VAL A 156 -12.05 -0.79 -2.53
C VAL A 156 -12.33 -1.87 -1.47
N GLY A 157 -11.30 -2.45 -0.87
CA GLY A 157 -11.43 -3.43 0.21
C GLY A 157 -12.16 -2.88 1.43
N LEU A 158 -11.85 -1.65 1.85
CA LEU A 158 -12.56 -0.92 2.91
C LEU A 158 -14.03 -0.67 2.54
N ALA A 159 -14.30 -0.20 1.33
CA ALA A 159 -15.66 0.06 0.87
C ALA A 159 -16.53 -1.22 0.84
N LEU A 160 -15.95 -2.34 0.36
CA LEU A 160 -16.62 -3.64 0.31
C LEU A 160 -16.85 -4.23 1.71
N THR A 161 -15.91 -4.05 2.63
CA THR A 161 -16.05 -4.53 4.01
C THR A 161 -17.00 -3.67 4.85
N ALA A 162 -17.11 -2.38 4.56
CA ALA A 162 -18.04 -1.46 5.22
C ALA A 162 -19.51 -1.65 4.80
N ARG A 163 -19.77 -2.16 3.58
CA ARG A 163 -21.13 -2.43 3.09
C ARG A 163 -21.73 -3.68 3.75
N ARG A 164 -22.34 -3.54 4.94
CA ARG A 164 -23.35 -4.51 5.42
C ARG A 164 -24.66 -4.30 4.65
N ARG A 165 -25.11 -5.31 3.90
CA ARG A 165 -26.53 -5.41 3.50
C ARG A 165 -27.34 -5.66 4.77
N PRO A 166 -28.36 -4.85 5.10
CA PRO A 166 -29.35 -5.27 6.08
C PRO A 166 -30.01 -6.52 5.50
N ALA A 167 -29.89 -7.65 6.18
CA ALA A 167 -30.83 -8.74 5.96
C ALA A 167 -32.17 -8.21 6.49
N VAL A 168 -32.98 -7.65 5.59
CA VAL A 168 -34.41 -7.48 5.84
C VAL A 168 -34.94 -8.90 5.96
N ALA A 169 -35.04 -9.40 7.19
CA ALA A 169 -35.81 -10.60 7.44
C ALA A 169 -37.26 -10.29 7.01
N PRO A 170 -37.89 -11.11 6.16
CA PRO A 170 -39.33 -10.98 5.96
C PRO A 170 -39.97 -11.14 7.34
N ARG A 171 -40.64 -10.09 7.82
CA ARG A 171 -41.56 -10.21 8.95
C ARG A 171 -42.58 -11.26 8.52
N THR A 172 -42.51 -12.44 9.11
CA THR A 172 -43.59 -13.42 9.01
C THR A 172 -44.87 -12.66 9.39
N PRO A 173 -45.87 -12.55 8.50
CA PRO A 173 -47.14 -11.98 8.90
C PRO A 173 -47.68 -12.85 10.03
N VAL A 174 -47.90 -12.23 11.18
CA VAL A 174 -48.65 -12.84 12.27
C VAL A 174 -49.98 -13.27 11.66
N ARG A 175 -50.17 -14.59 11.56
CA ARG A 175 -51.40 -15.21 11.10
C ARG A 175 -52.48 -14.73 12.06
N ALA A 176 -53.36 -13.86 11.57
CA ALA A 176 -54.52 -13.41 12.33
C ALA A 176 -55.29 -14.64 12.79
N GLU A 177 -55.44 -14.76 14.10
CA GLU A 177 -56.18 -15.81 14.76
C GLU A 177 -57.63 -15.74 14.29
N GLU A 178 -58.10 -16.84 13.71
CA GLU A 178 -59.44 -17.00 13.17
C GLU A 178 -60.46 -17.04 14.33
N PRO A 179 -61.50 -16.19 14.34
CA PRO A 179 -62.48 -16.19 15.42
C PRO A 179 -63.31 -17.48 15.37
N ARG A 180 -63.24 -18.28 16.44
CA ARG A 180 -64.12 -19.45 16.62
C ARG A 180 -65.59 -19.01 16.66
N PRO A 181 -66.51 -19.70 15.96
CA PRO A 181 -67.93 -19.44 16.08
C PRO A 181 -68.41 -19.82 17.49
N ALA A 182 -69.13 -18.90 18.12
CA ALA A 182 -69.89 -19.18 19.33
C ALA A 182 -71.08 -20.07 18.99
N SER A 183 -71.16 -21.23 19.64
CA SER A 183 -72.32 -22.10 19.71
C SER A 183 -73.41 -21.51 20.60
#